data_AF-A0A803LL57-F1
#
_entry.id   AF-A0A803LL57-F1
#
_cell.length_a   1.000
_cell.length_b   1.000
_cell.length_c   1.000
_cell.angle_alpha   90.00
_cell.angle_beta   90.00
_cell.angle_gamma   90.00
#
_symmetry.space_group_name_H-M   'P 1'
#
loop_
_entity.id
_entity.type
_entity.pdbx_description
1 polymer ?
#
loop_
_entity_poly.entity_id
_entity_poly.type
_entity_poly.pdbx_seq_one_letter_code
_entity_poly.pdbx_strand_id
1 'polypeptide(L)'
;MNLQLSSLRFFRLNSINPTSSSNFRHYHSSKLFTIKSSLPFSPQKAKYYKELEAAVNVVNRACRICVDVQKSLFSDNKGVLEKNDNTPVTIADFSVQALISLELKNQFPSIPLVAEEDSAFLRSNNLADAVVNVVKDNTSIAHEQLKDEEVLEAIDRGGSDAFAFEPKPATYWVLDPIDGTRGFLKGGGALYVVGPLL
;
A
#
# COMPACT_ATOMS: atom_id res chain seq x y z
N MET A 1 15.22 -29.33 -1.36
CA MET A 1 14.04 -29.16 -0.47
C MET A 1 13.04 -28.30 -1.23
N ASN A 2 11.92 -28.89 -1.62
CA ASN A 2 10.88 -28.23 -2.44
C ASN A 2 10.22 -27.09 -1.66
N LEU A 3 10.38 -25.86 -2.12
CA LEU A 3 9.56 -24.73 -1.68
C LEU A 3 8.24 -24.79 -2.44
N GLN A 4 7.24 -25.44 -1.84
CA GLN A 4 5.86 -25.26 -2.24
C GLN A 4 5.48 -23.81 -1.88
N LEU A 5 5.38 -22.95 -2.90
CA LEU A 5 4.71 -21.65 -2.79
C LEU A 5 3.24 -21.92 -2.47
N SER A 6 2.91 -21.92 -1.18
CA SER A 6 1.53 -21.91 -0.72
C SER A 6 0.93 -20.55 -1.10
N SER A 7 0.16 -20.53 -2.18
CA SER A 7 -0.73 -19.42 -2.52
C SER A 7 -1.64 -19.12 -1.32
N LEU A 8 -1.41 -17.99 -0.65
CA LEU A 8 -2.33 -17.46 0.34
C LEU A 8 -3.58 -16.97 -0.40
N ARG A 9 -4.62 -17.82 -0.44
CA ARG A 9 -5.94 -17.43 -0.94
C ARG A 9 -6.56 -16.44 0.04
N PHE A 10 -6.57 -15.16 -0.32
CA PHE A 10 -7.33 -14.15 0.40
C PHE A 10 -8.83 -14.48 0.33
N PHE A 11 -9.50 -14.40 1.48
CA PHE A 11 -10.94 -14.63 1.60
C PHE A 11 -11.71 -13.59 0.79
N ARG A 12 -12.67 -14.07 -0.02
CA ARG A 12 -13.65 -13.25 -0.73
C ARG A 12 -14.50 -12.51 0.30
N LEU A 13 -14.32 -11.20 0.44
CA LEU A 13 -15.21 -10.37 1.27
C LEU A 13 -16.57 -10.28 0.56
N ASN A 14 -17.61 -10.83 1.20
CA ASN A 14 -18.99 -10.73 0.70
C ASN A 14 -19.48 -9.28 0.83
N SER A 15 -20.12 -8.79 -0.23
CA SER A 15 -20.71 -7.46 -0.34
C SER A 15 -21.77 -7.21 0.74
N ILE A 16 -21.69 -6.06 1.41
CA ILE A 16 -22.75 -5.52 2.27
C ILE A 16 -23.22 -4.21 1.62
N ASN A 17 -24.50 -4.17 1.23
CA ASN A 17 -25.15 -2.96 0.70
C ASN A 17 -25.42 -1.95 1.83
N PRO A 18 -25.20 -0.64 1.59
CA PRO A 18 -25.95 0.39 2.29
C PRO A 18 -26.71 1.30 1.32
N THR A 19 -27.90 1.66 1.78
CA THR A 19 -28.89 2.52 1.14
C THR A 19 -28.44 3.98 1.05
N SER A 20 -28.89 4.63 -0.03
CA SER A 20 -28.81 6.05 -0.40
C SER A 20 -28.84 7.08 0.74
N SER A 21 -27.92 8.05 0.72
CA SER A 21 -28.22 9.49 0.63
C SER A 21 -26.95 10.34 0.65
N SER A 22 -27.03 11.48 -0.05
CA SER A 22 -25.98 12.40 -0.48
C SER A 22 -25.23 13.18 0.62
N ASN A 23 -23.98 13.51 0.29
CA ASN A 23 -23.15 14.67 0.64
C ASN A 23 -21.79 14.23 1.22
N PHE A 24 -20.71 14.70 0.57
CA PHE A 24 -19.31 14.57 1.01
C PHE A 24 -19.20 14.83 2.52
N ARG A 25 -19.09 13.75 3.30
CA ARG A 25 -18.83 13.80 4.73
C ARG A 25 -17.39 13.35 4.94
N HIS A 26 -16.64 14.19 5.65
CA HIS A 26 -15.42 13.80 6.34
C HIS A 26 -15.59 12.39 6.93
N TYR A 27 -14.73 11.47 6.50
CA TYR A 27 -14.74 10.07 6.93
C TYR A 27 -14.27 9.98 8.39
N HIS A 28 -15.13 10.36 9.33
CA HIS A 28 -14.88 10.08 10.74
C HIS A 28 -15.21 8.62 11.05
N SER A 29 -14.12 7.85 11.19
CA SER A 29 -13.95 6.71 12.10
C SER A 29 -15.03 5.63 12.07
N SER A 30 -14.81 4.62 11.22
CA SER A 30 -15.33 3.28 11.49
C SER A 30 -14.26 2.49 12.25
N LYS A 31 -14.51 2.30 13.56
CA LYS A 31 -13.87 1.35 14.49
C LYS A 31 -12.67 0.59 13.90
N LEU A 32 -11.47 0.91 14.37
CA LEU A 32 -10.27 0.09 14.20
C LEU A 32 -10.55 -1.31 14.76
N PHE A 33 -11.07 -2.22 13.94
CA PHE A 33 -10.91 -3.63 14.20
C PHE A 33 -9.44 -3.90 13.94
N THR A 34 -8.64 -3.92 15.01
CA THR A 34 -7.29 -4.46 14.96
C THR A 34 -7.42 -5.95 14.66
N ILE A 35 -7.54 -6.31 13.38
CA ILE A 35 -7.24 -7.66 12.93
C ILE A 35 -5.75 -7.83 13.21
N LYS A 36 -5.42 -8.35 14.40
CA LYS A 36 -4.09 -8.87 14.64
C LYS A 36 -3.96 -10.11 13.78
N SER A 37 -3.37 -9.97 12.60
CA SER A 37 -2.89 -11.10 11.84
C SER A 37 -1.77 -11.74 12.66
N SER A 38 -2.06 -12.86 13.31
CA SER A 38 -1.01 -13.75 13.80
C SER A 38 -0.53 -14.60 12.64
N LEU A 39 0.79 -14.71 12.50
CA LEU A 39 1.36 -15.65 11.53
C LEU A 39 1.01 -17.09 11.95
N PRO A 40 0.72 -18.00 11.01
CA PRO A 40 0.26 -19.35 11.32
C PRO A 40 1.39 -20.27 11.84
N PHE A 41 2.51 -19.71 12.27
CA PHE A 41 3.69 -20.40 12.76
C PHE A 41 4.37 -19.60 13.87
N SER A 42 5.20 -20.26 14.68
CA SER A 42 5.85 -19.60 15.82
C SER A 42 7.07 -18.78 15.38
N PRO A 43 7.46 -17.74 16.13
CA PRO A 43 8.62 -16.90 15.83
C PRO A 43 9.93 -17.68 15.63
N GLN A 44 10.09 -18.79 16.35
CA GLN A 44 11.31 -19.61 16.30
C GLN A 44 11.46 -20.38 14.98
N LYS A 45 10.40 -20.46 14.15
CA LYS A 45 10.39 -21.19 12.88
C LYS A 45 10.70 -20.32 11.66
N ALA A 46 10.85 -19.01 11.81
CA ALA A 46 11.09 -18.10 10.70
C ALA A 46 12.14 -17.04 11.05
N LYS A 47 13.25 -17.00 10.29
CA LYS A 47 14.33 -16.02 10.46
C LYS A 47 13.85 -14.57 10.40
N TYR A 48 12.85 -14.29 9.57
CA TYR A 48 12.30 -12.96 9.29
C TYR A 48 10.87 -12.79 9.84
N TYR A 49 10.58 -13.38 11.00
CA TYR A 49 9.22 -13.37 11.58
C TYR A 49 8.70 -11.95 11.82
N LYS A 50 9.54 -11.04 12.34
CA LYS A 50 9.14 -9.67 12.67
C LYS A 50 8.85 -8.85 11.42
N GLU A 51 9.71 -9.00 10.41
CA GLU A 51 9.57 -8.39 9.09
C GLU A 51 8.25 -8.86 8.45
N LEU A 52 7.99 -10.16 8.47
CA LEU A 52 6.75 -10.70 7.91
C LEU A 52 5.51 -10.23 8.69
N GLU A 53 5.56 -10.21 10.02
CA GLU A 53 4.47 -9.70 10.85
C GLU A 53 4.16 -8.23 10.53
N ALA A 54 5.19 -7.39 10.41
CA ALA A 54 5.03 -6.00 10.03
C ALA A 54 4.46 -5.84 8.61
N ALA A 55 4.97 -6.62 7.64
CA ALA A 55 4.50 -6.61 6.26
C ALA A 55 3.01 -6.99 6.19
N VAL A 56 2.58 -8.07 6.85
CA VAL A 56 1.18 -8.49 6.87
C VAL A 56 0.29 -7.42 7.53
N ASN A 57 0.75 -6.83 8.63
CA ASN A 57 0.00 -5.77 9.32
C ASN A 57 -0.23 -4.54 8.43
N VAL A 58 0.80 -4.08 7.70
CA VAL A 58 0.65 -2.92 6.81
C VAL A 58 -0.12 -3.26 5.54
N VAL A 59 0.08 -4.45 4.96
CA VAL A 59 -0.71 -4.92 3.80
C VAL A 59 -2.19 -4.99 4.12
N ASN A 60 -2.57 -5.43 5.33
CA ASN A 60 -3.98 -5.41 5.75
C ASN A 60 -4.60 -4.01 5.71
N ARG A 61 -3.83 -2.95 6.02
CA ARG A 61 -4.29 -1.56 5.92
C ARG A 61 -4.31 -1.09 4.46
N ALA A 62 -3.28 -1.43 3.67
CA ALA A 62 -3.24 -1.16 2.23
C ALA A 62 -4.45 -1.78 1.48
N CYS A 63 -4.85 -3.00 1.85
CA CYS A 63 -6.05 -3.64 1.31
C CYS A 63 -7.32 -2.79 1.51
N ARG A 64 -7.44 -2.08 2.65
CA ARG A 64 -8.57 -1.20 2.93
C ARG A 64 -8.54 0.02 2.03
N ILE A 65 -7.37 0.65 1.87
CA ILE A 65 -7.17 1.77 0.93
C ILE A 65 -7.70 1.41 -0.45
N CYS A 66 -7.27 0.28 -1.02
CA CYS A 66 -7.70 -0.05 -2.37
C CYS A 66 -9.18 -0.37 -2.45
N VAL A 67 -9.76 -1.06 -1.47
CA VAL A 67 -11.23 -1.29 -1.46
C VAL A 67 -12.00 0.03 -1.44
N ASP A 68 -11.55 0.99 -0.63
CA ASP A 68 -12.25 2.27 -0.47
C ASP A 68 -12.04 3.18 -1.69
N VAL A 69 -10.82 3.27 -2.21
CA VAL A 69 -10.52 4.00 -3.44
C VAL A 69 -11.26 3.38 -4.63
N GLN A 70 -11.25 2.06 -4.80
CA GLN A 70 -11.93 1.37 -5.90
C GLN A 70 -13.43 1.69 -5.93
N LYS A 71 -14.09 1.67 -4.76
CA LYS A 71 -15.52 2.05 -4.64
C LYS A 71 -15.75 3.50 -5.06
N SER A 72 -14.85 4.41 -4.68
CA SER A 72 -14.91 5.83 -5.06
C SER A 72 -14.73 6.02 -6.57
N LEU A 73 -13.76 5.31 -7.17
CA LEU A 73 -13.51 5.33 -8.62
C LEU A 73 -14.76 4.94 -9.43
N PHE A 74 -15.49 3.90 -9.00
CA PHE A 74 -16.74 3.49 -9.66
C PHE A 74 -17.88 4.50 -9.53
N SER A 75 -17.82 5.41 -8.57
CA SER A 75 -18.87 6.40 -8.34
C SER A 75 -18.66 7.66 -9.18
N ASP A 76 -17.41 8.15 -9.26
CA ASP A 76 -17.12 9.48 -9.80
C ASP A 76 -16.12 9.49 -10.98
N ASN A 77 -15.52 8.36 -11.38
CA ASN A 77 -14.44 8.24 -12.39
C ASN A 77 -13.24 9.19 -12.17
N LYS A 78 -13.10 9.80 -11.00
CA LYS A 78 -12.01 10.71 -10.64
C LYS A 78 -10.92 9.93 -9.90
N GLY A 79 -9.68 10.00 -10.38
CA GLY A 79 -8.52 9.38 -9.71
C GLY A 79 -7.83 8.25 -10.48
N VAL A 80 -8.16 8.08 -11.76
CA VAL A 80 -7.40 7.24 -12.71
C VAL A 80 -6.60 8.15 -13.64
N LEU A 81 -5.31 7.89 -13.77
CA LEU A 81 -4.40 8.54 -14.71
C LEU A 81 -3.69 7.47 -15.55
N GLU A 82 -3.04 7.91 -16.62
CA GLU A 82 -2.17 7.06 -17.43
C GLU A 82 -0.74 7.61 -17.39
N LYS A 83 0.24 6.72 -17.22
CA LYS A 83 1.66 7.05 -17.35
C LYS A 83 2.04 7.18 -18.83
N ASN A 84 3.28 7.61 -19.09
CA ASN A 84 3.78 7.84 -20.46
C ASN A 84 3.75 6.61 -21.37
N ASP A 85 3.76 5.40 -20.79
CA ASP A 85 3.68 4.12 -21.49
C ASP A 85 2.24 3.59 -21.65
N ASN A 86 1.22 4.40 -21.30
CA ASN A 86 -0.21 4.07 -21.29
C ASN A 86 -0.59 2.97 -20.28
N THR A 87 0.23 2.77 -19.24
CA THR A 87 -0.16 2.00 -18.07
C THR A 87 -1.04 2.87 -17.16
N PRO A 88 -2.20 2.35 -16.71
CA PRO A 88 -3.04 3.09 -15.79
C PRO A 88 -2.43 3.10 -14.39
N VAL A 89 -2.57 4.21 -13.69
CA VAL A 89 -2.18 4.39 -12.29
C VAL A 89 -3.28 5.14 -11.54
N THR A 90 -3.47 4.87 -10.26
CA THR A 90 -4.53 5.47 -9.46
C THR A 90 -4.00 6.04 -8.15
N ILE A 91 -4.84 6.84 -7.46
CA ILE A 91 -4.56 7.30 -6.09
C ILE A 91 -4.23 6.12 -5.16
N ALA A 92 -4.79 4.93 -5.41
CA ALA A 92 -4.54 3.75 -4.59
C ALA A 92 -3.08 3.27 -4.69
N ASP A 93 -2.50 3.23 -5.89
CA ASP A 93 -1.11 2.80 -6.13
C ASP A 93 -0.13 3.66 -5.29
N PHE A 94 -0.25 4.99 -5.41
CA PHE A 94 0.58 5.92 -4.65
C PHE A 94 0.33 5.85 -3.14
N SER A 95 -0.93 5.73 -2.72
CA SER A 95 -1.29 5.70 -1.29
C SER A 95 -0.80 4.43 -0.61
N VAL A 96 -0.88 3.28 -1.29
CA VAL A 96 -0.35 2.01 -0.81
C VAL A 96 1.16 2.07 -0.69
N GLN A 97 1.86 2.58 -1.70
CA GLN A 97 3.31 2.73 -1.64
C GLN A 97 3.75 3.64 -0.48
N ALA A 98 3.13 4.80 -0.33
CA ALA A 98 3.44 5.73 0.75
C ALA A 98 3.20 5.10 2.14
N LEU A 99 2.03 4.47 2.34
CA LEU A 99 1.69 3.83 3.62
C LEU A 99 2.68 2.72 3.98
N ILE A 100 2.97 1.81 3.04
CA ILE A 100 3.88 0.70 3.27
C ILE A 100 5.29 1.22 3.57
N SER A 101 5.76 2.18 2.76
CA SER A 101 7.05 2.82 2.95
C SER A 101 7.19 3.46 4.34
N LEU A 102 6.19 4.22 4.81
CA LEU A 102 6.21 4.86 6.13
C LEU A 102 6.30 3.83 7.26
N GLU A 103 5.43 2.84 7.24
CA GLU A 103 5.31 1.85 8.32
C GLU A 103 6.53 0.93 8.39
N LEU A 104 7.07 0.52 7.23
CA LEU A 104 8.28 -0.28 7.17
C LEU A 104 9.51 0.52 7.57
N LYS A 105 9.65 1.79 7.14
CA LYS A 105 10.78 2.64 7.55
C LYS A 105 10.80 2.84 9.07
N ASN A 106 9.63 3.03 9.68
CA ASN A 106 9.52 3.24 11.12
C ASN A 106 10.01 2.02 11.92
N GLN A 107 9.76 0.80 11.43
CA GLN A 107 10.14 -0.43 12.12
C GLN A 107 11.52 -0.97 11.71
N PHE A 108 11.91 -0.79 10.45
CA PHE A 108 13.11 -1.34 9.83
C PHE A 108 13.86 -0.27 9.02
N PRO A 109 14.40 0.77 9.67
CA PRO A 109 14.97 1.92 8.97
C PRO A 109 16.21 1.59 8.13
N SER A 110 16.86 0.46 8.37
CA SER A 110 18.05 0.00 7.63
C SER A 110 17.74 -0.86 6.41
N ILE A 111 16.48 -1.27 6.20
CA ILE A 111 16.10 -2.08 5.04
C ILE A 111 15.52 -1.15 3.96
N PRO A 112 16.22 -0.94 2.84
CA PRO A 112 15.73 -0.14 1.73
C PRO A 112 14.48 -0.75 1.06
N LEU A 113 13.68 0.10 0.43
CA LEU A 113 12.48 -0.26 -0.33
C LEU A 113 12.74 -0.03 -1.82
N VAL A 114 12.30 -0.97 -2.65
CA VAL A 114 12.22 -0.84 -4.10
C VAL A 114 10.75 -0.88 -4.49
N ALA A 115 10.26 0.15 -5.16
CA ALA A 115 8.87 0.26 -5.57
C ALA A 115 8.72 1.01 -6.89
N GLU A 116 7.53 0.93 -7.50
CA GLU A 116 7.28 1.41 -8.87
C GLU A 116 7.06 2.92 -8.97
N GLU A 117 6.37 3.52 -8.00
CA GLU A 117 5.83 4.87 -8.17
C GLU A 117 6.79 5.99 -7.71
N ASP A 118 6.62 7.18 -8.28
CA ASP A 118 7.33 8.39 -7.89
C ASP A 118 6.37 9.55 -7.58
N SER A 119 6.77 10.47 -6.70
CA SER A 119 5.92 11.60 -6.32
C SER A 119 5.96 12.76 -7.34
N ALA A 120 6.89 12.75 -8.30
CA ALA A 120 6.95 13.78 -9.34
C ALA A 120 5.72 13.69 -10.27
N PHE A 121 5.24 12.46 -10.54
CA PHE A 121 3.99 12.23 -11.25
C PHE A 121 2.79 12.82 -10.51
N LEU A 122 2.72 12.67 -9.19
CA LEU A 122 1.64 13.25 -8.37
C LEU A 122 1.63 14.77 -8.43
N ARG A 123 2.80 15.40 -8.24
CA ARG A 123 2.94 16.86 -8.26
C ARG A 123 2.54 17.43 -9.62
N SER A 124 2.92 16.75 -10.71
CA SER A 124 2.59 17.17 -12.08
C SER A 124 1.10 17.07 -12.41
N ASN A 125 0.36 16.20 -11.72
CA ASN A 125 -1.07 15.95 -11.96
C ASN A 125 -2.00 16.48 -10.85
N ASN A 126 -1.50 17.29 -9.91
CA ASN A 126 -2.26 17.84 -8.78
C ASN A 126 -2.99 16.78 -7.94
N LEU A 127 -2.37 15.62 -7.72
CA LEU A 127 -2.94 14.52 -6.92
C LEU A 127 -2.34 14.40 -5.51
N ALA A 128 -1.33 15.21 -5.18
CA ALA A 128 -0.61 15.12 -3.91
C ALA A 128 -1.55 15.16 -2.69
N ASP A 129 -2.45 16.15 -2.63
CA ASP A 129 -3.38 16.31 -1.50
C ASP A 129 -4.31 15.10 -1.33
N ALA A 130 -4.77 14.51 -2.45
CA ALA A 130 -5.64 13.34 -2.40
C ALA A 130 -4.92 12.14 -1.78
N VAL A 131 -3.67 11.89 -2.20
CA VAL A 131 -2.84 10.81 -1.65
C VAL A 131 -2.51 11.07 -0.19
N VAL A 132 -2.10 12.29 0.17
CA VAL A 132 -1.78 12.68 1.54
C VAL A 132 -2.94 12.41 2.49
N ASN A 133 -4.15 12.83 2.12
CA ASN A 133 -5.34 12.61 2.95
C ASN A 133 -5.62 11.11 3.13
N VAL A 134 -5.58 10.32 2.05
CA VAL A 134 -5.79 8.86 2.12
C VAL A 134 -4.77 8.20 3.05
N VAL A 135 -3.49 8.59 2.97
CA VAL A 135 -2.42 8.01 3.78
C VAL A 135 -2.57 8.38 5.25
N LYS A 136 -2.83 9.67 5.56
CA LYS A 136 -2.99 10.12 6.95
C LYS A 136 -4.18 9.48 7.66
N ASP A 137 -5.25 9.16 6.93
CA ASP A 137 -6.41 8.45 7.47
C ASP A 137 -6.14 6.96 7.77
N ASN A 138 -5.06 6.38 7.22
CA ASN A 138 -4.80 4.93 7.26
C ASN A 138 -3.47 4.53 7.90
N THR A 139 -2.59 5.47 8.21
CA THR A 139 -1.32 5.21 8.92
C THR A 139 -1.54 5.05 10.44
N SER A 140 -0.59 4.37 11.11
CA SER A 140 -0.54 4.33 12.57
C SER A 140 0.05 5.59 13.20
N ILE A 141 0.68 6.45 12.39
CA ILE A 141 1.20 7.75 12.83
C ILE A 141 0.02 8.70 13.03
N ALA A 142 0.02 9.51 14.09
CA ALA A 142 -1.06 10.46 14.31
C ALA A 142 -1.12 11.50 13.17
N HIS A 143 -2.32 11.85 12.72
CA HIS A 143 -2.54 12.74 11.57
C HIS A 143 -1.84 14.10 11.75
N GLU A 144 -1.80 14.63 12.98
CA GLU A 144 -1.17 15.91 13.33
C GLU A 144 0.36 15.85 13.36
N GLN A 145 0.93 14.65 13.41
CA GLN A 145 2.38 14.43 13.47
C GLN A 145 3.00 14.23 12.09
N LEU A 146 2.22 13.80 11.10
CA LEU A 146 2.70 13.51 9.75
C LEU A 146 2.53 14.74 8.84
N LYS A 147 3.64 15.26 8.32
CA LYS A 147 3.64 16.33 7.32
C LYS A 147 3.38 15.78 5.93
N ASP A 148 2.82 16.62 5.07
CA ASP A 148 2.48 16.24 3.69
C ASP A 148 3.74 15.84 2.91
N GLU A 149 4.84 16.57 3.10
CA GLU A 149 6.12 16.26 2.47
C GLU A 149 6.66 14.89 2.89
N GLU A 150 6.45 14.47 4.14
CA GLU A 150 6.88 13.14 4.61
C GLU A 150 6.13 12.00 3.91
N VAL A 151 4.91 12.25 3.44
CA VAL A 151 4.16 11.29 2.61
C VAL A 151 4.75 11.22 1.20
N LEU A 152 5.12 12.35 0.60
CA LEU A 152 5.72 12.39 -0.73
C LEU A 152 7.14 11.79 -0.72
N GLU A 153 7.95 12.14 0.27
CA GLU A 153 9.25 11.52 0.51
C GLU A 153 9.10 10.00 0.71
N ALA A 154 8.02 9.55 1.36
CA ALA A 154 7.77 8.12 1.51
C ALA A 154 7.59 7.40 0.17
N ILE A 155 6.98 8.03 -0.83
CA ILE A 155 6.86 7.47 -2.17
C ILE A 155 8.26 7.38 -2.80
N ASP A 156 9.00 8.48 -2.75
CA ASP A 156 10.32 8.60 -3.42
C ASP A 156 11.38 7.67 -2.83
N ARG A 157 11.26 7.25 -1.57
CA ARG A 157 12.14 6.23 -0.96
C ARG A 157 12.16 4.88 -1.69
N GLY A 158 11.11 4.59 -2.48
CA GLY A 158 11.03 3.38 -3.29
C GLY A 158 11.74 3.48 -4.65
N GLY A 159 12.08 4.69 -5.08
CA GLY A 159 12.64 4.95 -6.41
C GLY A 159 14.04 4.37 -6.61
N SER A 160 14.41 4.16 -7.88
CA SER A 160 15.69 3.56 -8.28
C SER A 160 16.92 4.34 -7.83
N ASP A 161 16.78 5.66 -7.62
CA ASP A 161 17.88 6.55 -7.21
C ASP A 161 17.97 6.69 -5.68
N ALA A 162 17.06 6.07 -4.92
CA ALA A 162 16.97 6.24 -3.47
C ALA A 162 18.01 5.40 -2.69
N PHE A 163 18.61 4.39 -3.32
CA PHE A 163 19.59 3.51 -2.68
C PHE A 163 20.58 2.93 -3.70
N ALA A 164 21.79 2.60 -3.24
CA ALA A 164 22.76 1.82 -4.02
C ALA A 164 22.63 0.34 -3.67
N PHE A 165 22.68 -0.54 -4.68
CA PHE A 165 22.72 -1.98 -4.44
C PHE A 165 24.07 -2.36 -3.80
N GLU A 166 24.03 -2.92 -2.59
CA GLU A 166 25.23 -3.40 -1.91
C GLU A 166 25.64 -4.79 -2.42
N PRO A 167 26.95 -5.10 -2.48
CA PRO A 167 27.41 -6.45 -2.75
C PRO A 167 26.93 -7.43 -1.65
N LYS A 168 26.56 -8.66 -2.06
CA LYS A 168 25.82 -9.63 -1.23
C LYS A 168 26.51 -10.02 0.10
N PRO A 169 25.71 -10.37 1.14
CA PRO A 169 24.24 -10.44 1.15
C PRO A 169 23.60 -9.11 1.60
N ALA A 170 22.65 -8.63 0.80
CA ALA A 170 21.86 -7.43 1.09
C ALA A 170 20.36 -7.79 1.14
N THR A 171 19.57 -7.05 1.92
CA THR A 171 18.14 -7.32 2.13
C THR A 171 17.35 -6.10 1.70
N TYR A 172 16.32 -6.31 0.88
CA TYR A 172 15.47 -5.25 0.34
C TYR A 172 14.00 -5.60 0.53
N TRP A 173 13.18 -4.60 0.83
CA TRP A 173 11.76 -4.66 0.60
C TRP A 173 11.49 -4.44 -0.88
N VAL A 174 10.62 -5.24 -1.48
CA VAL A 174 10.15 -5.03 -2.84
C VAL A 174 8.64 -4.95 -2.82
N LEU A 175 8.12 -3.95 -3.51
CA LEU A 175 6.72 -3.61 -3.52
C LEU A 175 6.27 -3.29 -4.94
N ASP A 176 5.30 -4.04 -5.42
CA ASP A 176 4.36 -3.56 -6.43
C ASP A 176 3.08 -3.16 -5.67
N PRO A 177 2.75 -1.84 -5.62
CA PRO A 177 1.64 -1.37 -4.80
C PRO A 177 0.29 -1.90 -5.28
N ILE A 178 0.10 -2.15 -6.58
CA ILE A 178 -1.07 -2.83 -7.16
C ILE A 178 -0.62 -3.59 -8.42
N ASP A 179 -0.45 -4.91 -8.29
CA ASP A 179 -0.15 -5.75 -9.45
C ASP A 179 -1.40 -5.86 -10.35
N GLY A 180 -1.31 -5.26 -11.54
CA GLY A 180 -2.37 -5.26 -12.53
C GLY A 180 -3.45 -4.19 -12.31
N THR A 181 -3.07 -2.92 -12.18
CA THR A 181 -3.98 -1.76 -12.03
C THR A 181 -5.11 -1.74 -13.07
N ARG A 182 -4.86 -2.19 -14.30
CA ARG A 182 -5.92 -2.32 -15.34
C ARG A 182 -7.03 -3.30 -14.96
N GLY A 183 -6.71 -4.38 -14.24
CA GLY A 183 -7.69 -5.34 -13.71
C GLY A 183 -8.45 -4.79 -12.52
N PHE A 184 -7.74 -4.07 -11.63
CA PHE A 184 -8.33 -3.35 -10.52
C PHE A 184 -9.41 -2.37 -10.97
N LEU A 185 -9.18 -1.60 -12.04
CA LEU A 185 -10.17 -0.67 -12.60
C LEU A 185 -11.43 -1.34 -13.16
N LYS A 186 -11.36 -2.61 -13.53
CA LYS A 186 -12.50 -3.39 -14.07
C LYS A 186 -13.37 -4.02 -12.98
N GLY A 187 -13.07 -3.75 -11.72
CA GLY A 187 -13.80 -4.33 -10.58
C GLY A 187 -13.33 -5.74 -10.23
N GLY A 188 -12.18 -6.14 -10.81
CA GLY A 188 -11.43 -7.28 -10.30
C GLY A 188 -10.85 -6.97 -8.91
N GLY A 189 -10.41 -8.01 -8.20
CA GLY A 189 -9.64 -7.81 -6.98
C GLY A 189 -8.26 -7.20 -7.30
N ALA A 190 -7.74 -6.36 -6.40
CA ALA A 190 -6.32 -6.00 -6.42
C ALA A 190 -5.50 -7.19 -5.92
N LEU A 191 -4.40 -7.50 -6.61
CA LEU A 191 -3.36 -8.38 -6.11
C LEU A 191 -2.21 -7.50 -5.59
N TYR A 192 -1.69 -7.83 -4.41
CA TYR A 192 -0.49 -7.18 -3.89
C TYR A 192 0.64 -8.20 -3.90
N VAL A 193 1.80 -7.78 -4.36
CA VAL A 193 3.05 -8.51 -4.11
C VAL A 193 3.84 -7.68 -3.12
N VAL A 194 3.81 -8.11 -1.86
CA VAL A 194 4.67 -7.58 -0.80
C VAL A 194 5.46 -8.74 -0.23
N GLY A 195 6.77 -8.71 -0.42
CA GLY A 195 7.66 -9.72 0.12
C GLY A 195 9.10 -9.24 0.15
N PRO A 196 9.89 -9.64 1.15
CA PRO A 196 11.32 -9.43 1.09
C PRO A 196 11.89 -10.27 -0.06
N LEU A 197 12.65 -9.65 -0.97
CA LEU A 197 13.52 -10.39 -1.88
C LEU A 197 14.87 -10.60 -1.18
N LEU A 198 15.26 -11.88 -1.10
CA LEU A 198 16.54 -12.36 -0.56
C LEU A 198 17.51 -12.71 -1.68
#